data_AF-A0A410UPD4-F1
#
_entry.id   AF-A0A410UPD4-F1
#
_cell.length_a   1.000
_cell.length_b   1.000
_cell.length_c   1.000
_cell.angle_alpha   90.00
_cell.angle_beta   90.00
_cell.angle_gamma   90.00
#
_symmetry.space_group_name_H-M   'P 1'
#
loop_
_entity.id
_entity.type
_entity.pdbx_description
1 polymer ?
#
loop_
_entity_poly.entity_id
_entity_poly.type
_entity_poly.pdbx_seq_one_letter_code
_entity_poly.pdbx_strand_id
1 'polypeptide(L)'
;MDDAGAREAATLTASASQVPDETVSAGVLSAFLRAGRVVDHASSLLLLALTLLSLAQPVGTVHLAFLGIALALAMAEKYYAWRVALDDRLFEVLLRHAGQAQQFDAALAHMLGRQAPVGGRSLQGRCQGARRLLLRQALCLGGQVVATAVIFLLQIAKMMPPA
;
A
#
# COMPACT_ATOMS: atom_id res chain seq x y z
N MET A 1 -34.03 -43.47 10.66
CA MET A 1 -33.22 -42.34 11.15
C MET A 1 -31.83 -42.49 10.56
N ASP A 2 -31.15 -41.38 10.23
CA ASP A 2 -29.70 -41.32 9.90
C ASP A 2 -29.23 -41.44 8.45
N ASP A 3 -29.64 -40.53 7.57
CA ASP A 3 -28.78 -40.21 6.40
C ASP A 3 -28.98 -38.76 5.93
N ALA A 4 -30.21 -38.26 6.00
CA ALA A 4 -30.54 -36.87 5.68
C ALA A 4 -29.86 -35.87 6.64
N GLY A 5 -29.91 -36.12 7.96
CA GLY A 5 -29.28 -35.25 8.96
C GLY A 5 -27.75 -35.25 8.92
N ALA A 6 -27.14 -36.37 8.53
CA ALA A 6 -25.68 -36.47 8.36
C ALA A 6 -25.21 -35.70 7.12
N ARG A 7 -25.97 -35.76 6.02
CA ARG A 7 -25.72 -34.97 4.81
C ARG A 7 -25.90 -33.48 5.05
N GLU A 8 -26.95 -33.09 5.75
CA GLU A 8 -27.25 -31.68 6.05
C GLU A 8 -26.18 -31.06 6.96
N ALA A 9 -25.74 -31.79 8.00
CA ALA A 9 -24.63 -31.40 8.86
C ALA A 9 -23.29 -31.31 8.09
N ALA A 10 -23.04 -32.20 7.13
CA ALA A 10 -21.85 -32.18 6.27
C ALA A 10 -21.86 -31.00 5.28
N THR A 11 -23.01 -30.65 4.70
CA THR A 11 -23.14 -29.45 3.84
C THR A 11 -23.01 -28.14 4.62
N LEU A 12 -23.47 -28.10 5.88
CA LEU A 12 -23.34 -26.92 6.75
C LEU A 12 -21.90 -26.75 7.26
N THR A 13 -21.17 -27.83 7.56
CA THR A 13 -19.73 -27.74 7.88
C THR A 13 -18.87 -27.41 6.66
N ALA A 14 -19.24 -27.89 5.46
CA ALA A 14 -18.55 -27.54 4.21
C ALA A 14 -18.73 -26.06 3.81
N SER A 15 -19.89 -25.46 4.09
CA SER A 15 -20.13 -24.02 3.84
C SER A 15 -19.48 -23.10 4.90
N ALA A 16 -19.24 -23.59 6.11
CA ALA A 16 -18.72 -22.79 7.22
C ALA A 16 -17.18 -22.65 7.24
N SER A 17 -16.44 -23.42 6.44
CA SER A 17 -14.97 -23.44 6.45
C SER A 17 -14.32 -22.94 5.16
N GLN A 18 -15.05 -22.21 4.31
CA GLN A 18 -14.52 -21.70 3.05
C GLN A 18 -13.63 -20.48 3.31
N VAL A 19 -12.50 -20.72 4.00
CA VAL A 19 -11.32 -19.87 3.93
C VAL A 19 -11.02 -19.74 2.44
N PRO A 20 -11.01 -18.52 1.87
CA PRO A 20 -10.71 -18.35 0.45
C PRO A 20 -9.37 -19.02 0.15
N ASP A 21 -9.31 -19.78 -0.95
CA ASP A 21 -8.06 -20.37 -1.44
C ASP A 21 -6.95 -19.31 -1.37
N GLU A 22 -5.86 -19.63 -0.67
CA GLU A 22 -4.80 -18.66 -0.39
C GLU A 22 -4.22 -18.07 -1.69
N THR A 23 -4.26 -18.84 -2.78
CA THR A 23 -3.84 -18.39 -4.11
C THR A 23 -4.80 -17.35 -4.70
N VAL A 24 -6.11 -17.51 -4.51
CA VAL A 24 -7.13 -16.53 -4.91
C VAL A 24 -6.96 -15.25 -4.10
N SER A 25 -6.73 -15.34 -2.79
CA SER A 25 -6.48 -14.18 -1.93
C SER A 25 -5.23 -13.40 -2.36
N ALA A 26 -4.16 -14.11 -2.70
CA ALA A 26 -2.93 -13.50 -3.20
C ALA A 26 -3.11 -12.85 -4.58
N GLY A 27 -3.89 -13.46 -5.48
CA GLY A 27 -4.23 -12.89 -6.78
C GLY A 27 -5.07 -11.60 -6.66
N VAL A 28 -6.07 -11.59 -5.79
CA VAL A 28 -6.86 -10.38 -5.49
C VAL A 28 -5.97 -9.29 -4.90
N LEU A 29 -5.09 -9.62 -3.95
CA LEU A 29 -4.18 -8.65 -3.37
C LEU A 29 -3.22 -8.06 -4.41
N SER A 30 -2.66 -8.87 -5.31
CA SER A 30 -1.83 -8.39 -6.43
C SER A 30 -2.58 -7.33 -7.26
N ALA A 31 -3.85 -7.57 -7.57
CA ALA A 31 -4.68 -6.57 -8.25
C ALA A 31 -4.81 -5.25 -7.44
N PHE A 32 -4.98 -5.32 -6.12
CA PHE A 32 -4.99 -4.14 -5.25
C PHE A 32 -3.63 -3.43 -5.18
N LEU A 33 -2.52 -4.16 -5.16
CA LEU A 33 -1.17 -3.57 -5.18
C LEU A 33 -0.95 -2.77 -6.47
N ARG A 34 -1.46 -3.26 -7.62
CA ARG A 34 -1.43 -2.50 -8.88
C ARG A 34 -2.20 -1.19 -8.83
N ALA A 35 -3.27 -1.12 -8.03
CA ALA A 35 -4.01 0.13 -7.79
C ALA A 35 -3.19 1.15 -6.98
N GLY A 36 -2.14 0.72 -6.27
CA GLY A 36 -1.17 1.61 -5.63
C GLY A 36 -0.51 2.62 -6.59
N ARG A 37 -0.48 2.35 -7.91
CA ARG A 37 -0.03 3.33 -8.91
C ARG A 37 -0.92 4.57 -8.98
N VAL A 38 -2.21 4.45 -8.71
CA VAL A 38 -3.13 5.61 -8.68
C VAL A 38 -2.77 6.52 -7.50
N VAL A 39 -2.45 5.93 -6.35
CA VAL A 39 -1.98 6.65 -5.14
C VAL A 39 -0.67 7.38 -5.44
N ASP A 40 0.26 6.70 -6.12
CA ASP A 40 1.56 7.25 -6.53
C ASP A 40 1.41 8.46 -7.48
N HIS A 41 0.53 8.36 -8.48
CA HIS A 41 0.24 9.47 -9.38
C HIS A 41 -0.45 10.64 -8.66
N ALA A 42 -1.40 10.36 -7.76
CA ALA A 42 -2.06 11.40 -6.98
C ALA A 42 -1.06 12.17 -6.10
N SER A 43 -0.15 11.47 -5.43
CA SER A 43 0.96 12.05 -4.65
C SER A 43 1.85 12.96 -5.50
N SER A 44 2.23 12.52 -6.71
CA SER A 44 2.99 13.32 -7.68
C SER A 44 2.25 14.57 -8.14
N LEU A 45 0.98 14.44 -8.50
CA LEU A 45 0.15 15.58 -8.93
C LEU A 45 -0.04 16.59 -7.80
N LEU A 46 -0.22 16.11 -6.57
CA LEU A 46 -0.34 16.95 -5.39
C LEU A 46 0.95 17.71 -5.10
N LEU A 47 2.11 17.06 -5.22
CA LEU A 47 3.41 17.71 -5.08
C LEU A 47 3.64 18.76 -6.16
N LEU A 48 3.26 18.46 -7.42
CA LEU A 48 3.33 19.43 -8.52
C LEU A 48 2.45 20.65 -8.25
N ALA A 49 1.18 20.44 -7.89
CA ALA A 49 0.26 21.53 -7.56
C ALA A 49 0.78 22.39 -6.40
N LEU A 50 1.30 21.75 -5.35
CA LEU A 50 1.88 22.45 -4.20
C LEU A 50 3.12 23.27 -4.58
N THR A 51 3.95 22.75 -5.49
CA THR A 51 5.14 23.45 -6.00
C THR A 51 4.71 24.70 -6.77
N LEU A 52 3.77 24.57 -7.70
CA LEU A 52 3.23 25.71 -8.47
C LEU A 52 2.60 26.78 -7.55
N LEU A 53 1.83 26.35 -6.55
CA LEU A 53 1.22 27.23 -5.56
C LEU A 53 2.26 28.00 -4.73
N SER A 54 3.37 27.34 -4.39
CA SER A 54 4.46 27.94 -3.61
C SER A 54 5.32 28.89 -4.42
N LEU A 55 5.41 28.72 -5.75
CA LEU A 55 6.12 29.65 -6.64
C LEU A 55 5.32 30.94 -6.91
N ALA A 56 3.99 30.88 -6.81
CA ALA A 56 3.13 32.00 -7.17
C ALA A 56 3.08 33.15 -6.14
N GLN A 57 3.55 32.93 -4.91
CA GLN A 57 3.38 33.85 -3.79
C GLN A 57 4.58 33.81 -2.82
N PRO A 58 4.89 34.91 -2.11
CA PRO A 58 5.94 34.91 -1.09
C PRO A 58 5.58 33.97 0.08
N VAL A 59 6.49 33.02 0.35
CA VAL A 59 6.33 31.99 1.37
C VAL A 59 6.85 32.46 2.74
N GLY A 60 6.09 32.20 3.80
CA GLY A 60 6.51 32.46 5.18
C GLY A 60 7.07 31.21 5.87
N THR A 61 7.63 31.35 7.06
CA THR A 61 8.24 30.24 7.82
C THR A 61 7.30 29.06 8.05
N VAL A 62 6.03 29.34 8.41
CA VAL A 62 5.02 28.28 8.60
C VAL A 62 4.72 27.55 7.30
N HIS A 63 4.62 28.27 6.17
CA HIS A 63 4.45 27.67 4.84
C HIS A 63 5.61 26.73 4.52
N LEU A 64 6.86 27.17 4.73
CA LEU A 64 8.04 26.36 4.49
C LEU A 64 8.07 25.08 5.35
N ALA A 65 7.64 25.16 6.61
CA ALA A 65 7.55 24.00 7.48
C ALA A 65 6.57 22.94 6.93
N PHE A 66 5.35 23.36 6.55
CA PHE A 66 4.37 22.45 5.96
C PHE A 66 4.78 21.95 4.58
N LEU A 67 5.50 22.76 3.79
CA LEU A 67 6.06 22.33 2.51
C LEU A 67 7.11 21.23 2.71
N GLY A 68 7.99 21.38 3.71
CA GLY A 68 8.95 20.34 4.09
C GLY A 68 8.28 19.05 4.54
N ILE A 69 7.20 19.15 5.34
CA ILE A 69 6.40 17.99 5.76
C ILE A 69 5.76 17.31 4.53
N ALA A 70 5.14 18.07 3.63
CA ALA A 70 4.53 17.53 2.42
C ALA A 70 5.56 16.82 1.52
N LEU A 71 6.77 17.37 1.39
CA LEU A 71 7.86 16.76 0.63
C LEU A 71 8.35 15.46 1.28
N ALA A 72 8.53 15.45 2.61
CA ALA A 72 8.92 14.24 3.33
C ALA A 72 7.87 13.13 3.20
N LEU A 73 6.59 13.48 3.27
CA LEU A 73 5.48 12.56 3.07
C LEU A 73 5.41 12.04 1.63
N ALA A 74 5.61 12.89 0.63
CA ALA A 74 5.69 12.47 -0.77
C ALA A 74 6.86 11.50 -0.99
N MET A 75 8.02 11.76 -0.39
CA MET A 75 9.18 10.86 -0.49
C MET A 75 8.91 9.51 0.19
N ALA A 76 8.27 9.51 1.36
CA ALA A 76 7.85 8.29 2.04
C ALA A 76 6.79 7.52 1.22
N GLU A 77 5.85 8.22 0.58
CA GLU A 77 4.86 7.64 -0.32
C GLU A 77 5.55 6.94 -1.50
N LYS A 78 6.51 7.60 -2.17
CA LYS A 78 7.30 7.02 -3.28
C LYS A 78 8.05 5.75 -2.88
N TYR A 79 8.61 5.74 -1.67
CA TYR A 79 9.24 4.54 -1.12
C TYR A 79 8.23 3.38 -1.00
N TYR A 80 7.04 3.65 -0.48
CA TYR A 80 6.00 2.62 -0.36
C TYR A 80 5.44 2.21 -1.73
N ALA A 81 5.26 3.13 -2.67
CA ALA A 81 4.82 2.84 -4.03
C ALA A 81 5.78 1.88 -4.74
N TRP A 82 7.10 2.13 -4.64
CA TRP A 82 8.12 1.25 -5.17
C TRP A 82 8.06 -0.16 -4.54
N ARG A 83 7.94 -0.22 -3.21
CA ARG A 83 7.76 -1.48 -2.47
C ARG A 83 6.52 -2.25 -2.89
N VAL A 84 5.38 -1.57 -3.03
CA VAL A 84 4.10 -2.16 -3.46
C VAL A 84 4.19 -2.70 -4.88
N ALA A 85 4.83 -1.97 -5.80
CA ALA A 85 5.05 -2.42 -7.17
C ALA A 85 6.00 -3.62 -7.25
N LEU A 86 7.06 -3.64 -6.43
CA LEU A 86 7.95 -4.80 -6.32
C LEU A 86 7.19 -6.03 -5.77
N ASP A 87 6.42 -5.86 -4.70
CA ASP A 87 5.64 -6.94 -4.09
C ASP A 87 4.64 -7.53 -5.09
N ASP A 88 3.95 -6.72 -5.91
CA ASP A 88 3.08 -7.21 -6.99
C ASP A 88 3.82 -8.17 -7.94
N ARG A 89 5.01 -7.79 -8.39
CA ARG A 89 5.83 -8.64 -9.28
C ARG A 89 6.32 -9.91 -8.58
N LEU A 90 6.68 -9.82 -7.31
CA LEU A 90 7.08 -10.99 -6.52
C LEU A 90 5.91 -11.96 -6.30
N PHE A 91 4.70 -11.46 -6.09
CA PHE A 91 3.49 -12.29 -6.04
C PHE A 91 3.20 -12.94 -7.39
N GLU A 92 3.37 -12.22 -8.51
CA GLU A 92 3.21 -12.79 -9.84
C GLU A 92 4.15 -13.99 -10.08
N VAL A 93 5.42 -13.85 -9.69
CA VAL A 93 6.42 -14.93 -9.79
C VAL A 93 6.06 -16.10 -8.86
N LEU A 94 5.65 -15.81 -7.62
CA LEU A 94 5.27 -16.83 -6.64
C LEU A 94 4.05 -17.63 -7.11
N LEU A 95 3.02 -16.96 -7.62
CA LEU A 95 1.80 -17.60 -8.12
C LEU A 95 2.08 -18.47 -9.35
N ARG A 96 3.01 -18.05 -10.21
CA ARG A 96 3.44 -18.85 -11.37
C ARG A 96 4.17 -20.15 -10.97
N HIS A 97 4.81 -20.16 -9.80
CA HIS A 97 5.53 -21.31 -9.25
C HIS A 97 4.87 -21.78 -7.95
N ALA A 98 3.54 -21.84 -7.94
CA ALA A 98 2.77 -22.30 -6.78
C ALA A 98 3.28 -23.67 -6.31
N GLY A 99 3.48 -23.84 -5.00
CA GLY A 99 4.09 -25.03 -4.41
C GLY A 99 5.62 -24.98 -4.25
N GLN A 100 6.31 -24.00 -4.86
CA GLN A 100 7.77 -23.82 -4.75
C GLN A 100 8.17 -22.65 -3.85
N ALA A 101 7.33 -22.30 -2.86
CA ALA A 101 7.55 -21.12 -2.00
C ALA A 101 8.91 -21.12 -1.28
N GLN A 102 9.40 -22.28 -0.87
CA GLN A 102 10.70 -22.40 -0.21
C GLN A 102 11.87 -22.13 -1.16
N GLN A 103 11.78 -22.57 -2.43
CA GLN A 103 12.78 -22.31 -3.46
C GLN A 103 12.75 -20.83 -3.87
N PHE A 104 11.55 -20.24 -3.95
CA PHE A 104 11.38 -18.80 -4.12
C PHE A 104 12.06 -18.01 -3.00
N ASP A 105 11.82 -18.38 -1.73
CA ASP A 105 12.40 -17.68 -0.57
C ASP A 105 13.93 -17.82 -0.54
N ALA A 106 14.46 -18.99 -0.90
CA ALA A 106 15.90 -19.21 -1.03
C ALA A 106 16.52 -18.35 -2.15
N ALA A 107 15.89 -18.28 -3.32
CA ALA A 107 16.34 -17.44 -4.42
C ALA A 107 16.30 -15.95 -4.05
N LEU A 108 15.21 -15.50 -3.40
CA LEU A 108 15.08 -14.13 -2.94
C LEU A 108 16.14 -13.77 -1.88
N ALA A 109 16.40 -14.68 -0.93
CA ALA A 109 17.43 -14.50 0.09
C ALA A 109 18.83 -14.41 -0.53
N HIS A 110 19.14 -15.27 -1.50
CA HIS A 110 20.40 -15.23 -2.25
C HIS A 110 20.59 -13.91 -2.99
N MET A 111 19.57 -13.43 -3.72
CA MET A 111 19.61 -12.14 -4.44
C MET A 111 19.75 -10.93 -3.51
N LEU A 112 19.21 -11.00 -2.29
CA LEU A 112 19.29 -9.93 -1.30
C LEU A 112 20.56 -10.01 -0.42
N GLY A 113 21.38 -11.05 -0.55
CA GLY A 113 22.53 -11.29 0.33
C GLY A 113 22.13 -11.53 1.79
N ARG A 114 20.98 -12.17 2.03
CA ARG A 114 20.42 -12.44 3.37
C ARG A 114 20.22 -13.93 3.58
N GLN A 115 20.05 -14.33 4.84
CA GLN A 115 19.65 -15.69 5.17
C GLN A 115 18.17 -15.91 4.85
N ALA A 116 17.83 -17.09 4.31
CA ALA A 116 16.45 -17.46 4.09
C ALA A 116 15.71 -17.58 5.44
N PRO A 117 14.43 -17.17 5.52
CA PRO A 117 13.66 -17.29 6.75
C PRO A 117 13.59 -18.75 7.22
N VAL A 118 13.95 -19.00 8.48
CA VAL A 118 13.80 -20.32 9.10
C VAL A 118 12.31 -20.65 9.22
N GLY A 119 11.88 -21.78 8.65
CA GLY A 119 10.49 -22.24 8.69
C GLY A 119 9.60 -21.78 7.54
N GLY A 120 10.12 -20.98 6.59
CA GLY A 120 9.32 -20.42 5.49
C GLY A 120 8.29 -19.40 5.97
N ARG A 121 7.73 -18.61 5.05
CA ARG A 121 6.68 -17.62 5.37
C ARG A 121 5.35 -18.03 4.75
N SER A 122 4.28 -18.10 5.55
CA SER A 122 2.95 -18.41 5.02
C SER A 122 2.49 -17.36 4.00
N LEU A 123 1.71 -17.80 3.01
CA LEU A 123 1.17 -16.91 1.98
C LEU A 123 0.27 -15.84 2.61
N GLN A 124 -0.51 -16.20 3.63
CA GLN A 124 -1.30 -15.26 4.42
C GLN A 124 -0.43 -14.18 5.09
N GLY A 125 0.70 -14.56 5.71
CA GLY A 125 1.63 -13.61 6.33
C GLY A 125 2.25 -12.64 5.32
N ARG A 126 2.54 -13.11 4.10
CA ARG A 126 2.99 -12.27 2.99
C ARG A 126 1.90 -11.28 2.57
N CYS A 127 0.66 -11.75 2.45
CA CYS A 127 -0.47 -10.90 2.07
C CYS A 127 -0.72 -9.77 3.08
N GLN A 128 -0.68 -10.08 4.38
CA GLN A 128 -0.81 -9.07 5.43
C GLN A 128 0.30 -8.01 5.37
N GLY A 129 1.54 -8.43 5.10
CA GLY A 129 2.68 -7.54 4.94
C GLY A 129 2.46 -6.54 3.80
N ALA A 130 2.10 -7.03 2.62
CA ALA A 130 1.88 -6.19 1.44
C ALA A 130 0.67 -5.27 1.61
N ARG A 131 -0.44 -5.73 2.22
CA ARG A 131 -1.56 -4.88 2.58
C ARG A 131 -1.15 -3.72 3.51
N ARG A 132 -0.28 -3.99 4.49
CA ARG A 132 0.22 -2.95 5.41
C ARG A 132 1.05 -1.90 4.67
N LEU A 133 1.81 -2.29 3.65
CA LEU A 133 2.57 -1.35 2.81
C LEU A 133 1.63 -0.44 2.00
N LEU A 134 0.58 -1.00 1.41
CA LEU A 134 -0.43 -0.22 0.69
C LEU A 134 -1.15 0.79 1.61
N LEU A 135 -1.52 0.36 2.83
CA LEU A 135 -2.12 1.27 3.82
C LEU A 135 -1.15 2.39 4.23
N ARG A 136 0.14 2.09 4.39
CA ARG A 136 1.16 3.11 4.69
C ARG A 136 1.34 4.10 3.54
N GLN A 137 1.33 3.62 2.29
CA GLN A 137 1.34 4.47 1.11
C GLN A 137 0.15 5.45 1.13
N ALA A 138 -1.06 4.94 1.37
CA ALA A 138 -2.27 5.75 1.46
C ALA A 138 -2.24 6.75 2.63
N LEU A 139 -1.67 6.37 3.78
CA LEU A 139 -1.49 7.27 4.92
C LEU A 139 -0.51 8.40 4.61
N CYS A 140 0.57 8.14 3.88
CA CYS A 140 1.50 9.17 3.43
C CYS A 140 0.80 10.18 2.51
N LEU A 141 0.01 9.70 1.53
CA LEU A 141 -0.81 10.56 0.69
C LEU A 141 -1.82 11.37 1.50
N GLY A 142 -2.52 10.74 2.45
CA GLY A 142 -3.47 11.43 3.33
C GLY A 142 -2.82 12.56 4.14
N GLY A 143 -1.63 12.32 4.69
CA GLY A 143 -0.85 13.37 5.35
C GLY A 143 -0.44 14.49 4.40
N GLN A 144 -0.05 14.16 3.16
CA GLN A 144 0.33 15.14 2.15
C GLN A 144 -0.87 16.03 1.74
N VAL A 145 -2.07 15.45 1.66
CA VAL A 145 -3.32 16.18 1.42
C VAL A 145 -3.57 17.18 2.55
N VAL A 146 -3.44 16.76 3.81
CA VAL A 146 -3.62 17.65 4.97
C VAL A 146 -2.60 18.79 4.95
N ALA A 147 -1.31 18.50 4.73
CA ALA A 147 -0.27 19.53 4.66
C ALA A 147 -0.54 20.53 3.51
N THR A 148 -0.98 20.04 2.35
CA THR A 148 -1.33 20.88 1.20
C THR A 148 -2.55 21.75 1.50
N ALA A 149 -3.58 21.20 2.14
CA ALA A 149 -4.78 21.95 2.53
C ALA A 149 -4.44 23.09 3.52
N VAL A 150 -3.57 22.83 4.50
CA VAL A 150 -3.10 23.88 5.43
C VAL A 150 -2.39 25.00 4.66
N ILE A 151 -1.49 24.67 3.75
CA ILE A 151 -0.79 25.66 2.92
C ILE A 151 -1.77 26.51 2.11
N PHE A 152 -2.76 25.86 1.48
CA PHE A 152 -3.79 26.54 0.73
C PHE A 152 -4.60 27.51 1.60
N LEU A 153 -5.02 27.08 2.80
CA LEU A 153 -5.73 27.94 3.75
C LEU A 153 -4.88 29.14 4.22
N LEU A 154 -3.58 28.92 4.48
CA LEU A 154 -2.66 30.00 4.84
C LEU A 154 -2.52 31.05 3.73
N GLN A 155 -2.57 30.63 2.47
CA GLN A 155 -2.53 31.55 1.35
C GLN A 155 -3.84 32.33 1.19
N ILE A 156 -5.00 31.68 1.33
CA ILE A 156 -6.31 32.37 1.29
C ILE A 156 -6.38 33.43 2.39
N ALA A 157 -5.97 33.08 3.61
CA ALA A 157 -6.00 34.00 4.75
C ALA A 157 -5.11 35.25 4.51
N LYS A 158 -4.00 35.10 3.77
CA LYS A 158 -3.16 36.24 3.36
C LYS A 158 -3.80 37.13 2.30
N MET A 159 -4.68 36.59 1.46
CA MET A 159 -5.33 37.33 0.37
C MET A 159 -6.54 38.14 0.84
N MET A 160 -7.12 37.80 1.99
CA MET A 160 -8.23 38.57 2.58
C MET A 160 -7.68 39.76 3.39
N PRO A 161 -8.00 41.01 3.02
CA PRO A 161 -7.63 42.17 3.84
C PRO A 161 -8.34 42.14 5.20
N PRO A 162 -7.73 42.66 6.28
CA PRO A 162 -8.42 42.81 7.55
C PRO A 162 -9.62 43.76 7.38
N ALA A 163 -10.80 43.34 7.86
CA ALA A 163 -12.03 44.11 7.85
C ALA A 163 -11.98 45.30 8.82
#